data_AF-A0A193GIA5-F1
#
_entry.id   AF-A0A193GIA5-F1
#
_cell.length_a   1.000
_cell.length_b   1.000
_cell.length_c   1.000
_cell.angle_alpha   90.00
_cell.angle_beta   90.00
_cell.angle_gamma   90.00
#
_symmetry.space_group_name_H-M   'P 1'
#
loop_
_entity.id
_entity.type
_entity.pdbx_description
1 polymer ?
#
loop_
_entity_poly.entity_id
_entity_poly.type
_entity_poly.pdbx_seq_one_letter_code
_entity_poly.pdbx_strand_id
1 'polypeptide(L)'
;MQFASRTAHPASALLNLLALLGITAILVLAFAWQIVFNELPCPLCLLQRLAFILAGIGMLLNLRFGASPAHYAMVILASAGGIVVAGRQLLLHQAPGDAGYGSTLLGLHFYTWAVLAFAALILWCAVMLVLDRKAGDTAAPRRVGVISAAVMGLFFLVTLVNAGSTTLECGFGPCPDNPTEYQWLVPVAAPG
;
A
#
# COMPACT_ATOMS: atom_id res chain seq x y z
N MET A 1 -16.02 33.35 4.88
CA MET A 1 -16.44 32.37 3.86
C MET A 1 -16.80 31.07 4.57
N GLN A 2 -18.09 30.79 4.76
CA GLN A 2 -18.52 29.51 5.30
C GLN A 2 -18.46 28.49 4.15
N PHE A 3 -17.43 27.66 4.12
CA PHE A 3 -17.47 26.41 3.35
C PHE A 3 -18.52 25.54 4.04
N ALA A 4 -19.77 25.62 3.59
CA ALA A 4 -20.78 24.64 3.95
C ALA A 4 -20.24 23.28 3.50
N SER A 5 -19.80 22.46 4.46
CA SER A 5 -19.34 21.10 4.23
C SER A 5 -20.51 20.30 3.68
N ARG A 6 -20.62 20.24 2.35
CA ARG A 6 -21.66 19.44 1.70
C ARG A 6 -21.28 17.98 1.82
N THR A 7 -22.27 17.17 2.18
CA THR A 7 -22.08 15.74 2.40
C THR A 7 -21.63 15.05 1.12
N ALA A 8 -20.61 14.19 1.26
CA ALA A 8 -20.15 13.31 0.20
C ALA A 8 -21.27 12.41 -0.34
N HIS A 9 -21.05 11.82 -1.52
CA HIS A 9 -22.03 10.90 -2.11
C HIS A 9 -22.28 9.71 -1.16
N PRO A 10 -23.52 9.23 -0.94
CA PRO A 10 -23.78 8.15 0.03
C PRO A 10 -22.99 6.87 -0.25
N ALA A 11 -22.64 6.62 -1.52
CA ALA A 11 -21.84 5.47 -1.93
C ALA A 11 -20.32 5.62 -1.62
N SER A 12 -19.81 6.83 -1.37
CA SER A 12 -18.37 7.06 -1.23
C SER A 12 -17.78 6.33 -0.02
N ALA A 13 -18.52 6.22 1.08
CA ALA A 13 -18.07 5.47 2.26
C ALA A 13 -17.89 3.97 1.96
N LEU A 14 -18.83 3.37 1.21
CA LEU A 14 -18.74 1.97 0.80
C LEU A 14 -17.58 1.75 -0.18
N LEU A 15 -17.44 2.65 -1.15
CA LEU A 15 -16.40 2.56 -2.16
C LEU A 15 -15.00 2.71 -1.52
N ASN A 16 -14.80 3.72 -0.66
CA ASN A 16 -13.56 3.87 0.09
C ASN A 16 -13.25 2.66 1.01
N LEU A 17 -14.29 2.04 1.59
CA LEU A 17 -14.14 0.82 2.38
C LEU A 17 -13.66 -0.36 1.53
N LEU A 18 -14.25 -0.56 0.36
CA LEU A 18 -13.85 -1.61 -0.59
C LEU A 18 -12.42 -1.38 -1.09
N ALA A 19 -12.05 -0.13 -1.39
CA ALA A 19 -10.69 0.22 -1.77
C ALA A 19 -9.68 -0.08 -0.65
N LEU A 20 -9.98 0.31 0.59
CA LEU A 20 -9.14 -0.01 1.74
C LEU A 20 -9.01 -1.52 1.97
N LEU A 21 -10.11 -2.26 1.83
CA LEU A 21 -10.10 -3.72 1.92
C LEU A 21 -9.23 -4.35 0.83
N GLY A 22 -9.30 -3.85 -0.40
CA GLY A 22 -8.45 -4.28 -1.52
C GLY A 22 -6.96 -4.05 -1.24
N ILE A 23 -6.59 -2.85 -0.77
CA ILE A 23 -5.20 -2.55 -0.37
C ILE A 23 -4.75 -3.49 0.76
N THR A 24 -5.60 -3.70 1.75
CA THR A 24 -5.31 -4.60 2.88
C THR A 24 -5.10 -6.04 2.38
N ALA A 25 -5.93 -6.52 1.46
CA ALA A 25 -5.79 -7.85 0.86
C ALA A 25 -4.48 -7.99 0.07
N ILE A 26 -4.06 -6.98 -0.68
CA ILE A 26 -2.76 -6.97 -1.38
C ILE A 26 -1.60 -7.10 -0.40
N LEU A 27 -1.61 -6.31 0.69
CA LEU A 27 -0.57 -6.36 1.71
C LEU A 27 -0.51 -7.71 2.45
N VAL A 28 -1.68 -8.28 2.78
CA VAL A 28 -1.78 -9.61 3.40
C VAL A 28 -1.27 -10.68 2.45
N LEU A 29 -1.68 -10.64 1.18
CA LEU A 29 -1.23 -11.61 0.18
C LEU A 29 0.29 -11.56 -0.02
N ALA A 30 0.86 -10.36 -0.14
CA ALA A 30 2.30 -10.19 -0.28
C ALA A 30 3.07 -10.72 0.95
N PHE A 31 2.54 -10.49 2.16
CA PHE A 31 3.13 -11.00 3.40
C PHE A 31 2.97 -12.51 3.55
N ALA A 32 1.82 -13.07 3.19
CA ALA A 32 1.61 -14.52 3.17
C ALA A 32 2.57 -15.20 2.20
N TRP A 33 2.82 -14.59 1.04
CA TRP A 33 3.77 -15.11 0.05
C TRP A 33 5.21 -15.16 0.58
N GLN A 34 5.63 -14.11 1.27
CA GLN A 34 6.94 -14.05 1.94
C GLN A 34 7.13 -15.20 2.94
N ILE A 35 6.10 -15.55 3.72
CA ILE A 35 6.16 -16.65 4.69
C ILE A 35 6.13 -18.02 4.01
N VAL A 36 5.27 -18.20 3.00
CA VAL A 36 5.08 -19.51 2.34
C VAL A 36 6.29 -19.88 1.49
N PHE A 37 6.86 -18.92 0.75
CA PHE A 37 7.97 -19.16 -0.17
C PHE A 37 9.35 -18.88 0.44
N ASN A 38 9.42 -18.35 1.67
CA ASN A 38 10.66 -17.93 2.34
C ASN A 38 11.55 -17.03 1.46
N GLU A 39 10.95 -16.28 0.54
CA GLU A 39 11.63 -15.29 -0.30
C GLU A 39 11.59 -13.93 0.44
N LEU A 40 12.74 -13.47 0.92
CA LEU A 40 12.84 -12.15 1.53
C LEU A 40 12.63 -11.05 0.48
N PRO A 41 11.86 -9.98 0.79
CA PRO A 41 11.56 -8.94 -0.19
C PRO A 41 12.75 -8.03 -0.48
N CYS A 42 12.99 -7.77 -1.76
CA CYS A 42 13.97 -6.78 -2.21
C CYS A 42 13.71 -5.37 -1.64
N PRO A 43 14.72 -4.49 -1.55
CA PRO A 43 14.53 -3.10 -1.09
C PRO A 43 13.48 -2.31 -1.90
N LEU A 44 13.39 -2.55 -3.22
CA LEU A 44 12.34 -1.95 -4.06
C LEU A 44 10.94 -2.48 -3.73
N CYS A 45 10.83 -3.75 -3.35
CA CYS A 45 9.61 -4.42 -2.99
C CYS A 45 9.05 -3.84 -1.67
N LEU A 46 9.95 -3.54 -0.71
CA LEU A 46 9.60 -2.84 0.54
C LEU A 46 9.09 -1.42 0.28
N LEU A 47 9.72 -0.70 -0.66
CA LEU A 47 9.27 0.64 -1.03
C LEU A 47 7.90 0.62 -1.74
N GLN A 48 7.58 -0.43 -2.50
CA GLN A 48 6.23 -0.65 -3.04
C GLN A 48 5.20 -0.92 -1.93
N ARG A 49 5.54 -1.72 -0.92
CA ARG A 49 4.66 -1.92 0.25
C ARG A 49 4.41 -0.62 1.00
N LEU A 50 5.44 0.21 1.17
CA LEU A 50 5.29 1.55 1.75
C LEU A 50 4.33 2.41 0.93
N ALA A 51 4.44 2.41 -0.40
CA ALA A 51 3.52 3.14 -1.27
C ALA A 51 2.07 2.67 -1.12
N PHE A 52 1.82 1.36 -1.01
CA PHE A 52 0.48 0.84 -0.70
C PHE A 52 -0.03 1.24 0.68
N ILE A 53 0.84 1.27 1.70
CA ILE A 53 0.48 1.74 3.05
C ILE A 53 0.09 3.21 3.01
N LEU A 54 0.87 4.08 2.35
CA LEU A 54 0.56 5.50 2.20
C LEU A 54 -0.77 5.72 1.45
N ALA A 55 -1.01 4.94 0.38
CA ALA A 55 -2.29 4.93 -0.32
C ALA A 55 -3.46 4.48 0.60
N GLY A 56 -3.25 3.45 1.42
CA GLY A 56 -4.23 2.97 2.39
C GLY A 56 -4.54 3.99 3.49
N ILE A 57 -3.53 4.75 3.94
CA ILE A 57 -3.73 5.84 4.92
C ILE A 57 -4.67 6.91 4.36
N GLY A 58 -4.51 7.31 3.09
CA GLY A 58 -5.44 8.25 2.45
C GLY A 58 -6.89 7.73 2.43
N MET A 59 -7.08 6.44 2.12
CA MET A 59 -8.42 5.81 2.15
C MET A 59 -8.99 5.69 3.57
N LEU A 60 -8.15 5.39 4.57
CA LEU A 60 -8.53 5.35 5.98
C LEU A 60 -8.99 6.73 6.47
N LEU A 61 -8.29 7.79 6.07
CA LEU A 61 -8.68 9.16 6.38
C LEU A 61 -10.03 9.53 5.74
N ASN A 62 -10.30 9.07 4.52
CA ASN A 62 -11.60 9.23 3.88
C ASN A 62 -12.74 8.53 4.64
N LEU A 63 -12.49 7.37 5.25
CA LEU A 63 -13.48 6.70 6.10
C LEU A 63 -13.70 7.42 7.44
N ARG A 64 -12.62 7.97 8.03
CA ARG A 64 -12.68 8.59 9.35
C ARG A 64 -13.21 10.01 9.33
N PHE A 65 -12.76 10.83 8.39
CA PHE A 65 -13.09 12.25 8.31
C PHE A 65 -14.12 12.55 7.21
N GLY A 66 -14.39 11.59 6.32
CA GLY A 66 -15.24 11.78 5.15
C GLY A 66 -14.42 11.98 3.89
N ALA A 67 -15.06 11.83 2.73
CA ALA A 67 -14.42 11.96 1.43
C ALA A 67 -13.89 13.38 1.24
N SER A 68 -12.58 13.51 1.08
CA SER A 68 -11.87 14.77 0.86
C SER A 68 -11.01 14.67 -0.39
N PRO A 69 -10.99 15.71 -1.24
CA PRO A 69 -10.06 15.79 -2.36
C PRO A 69 -8.59 15.68 -1.94
N ALA A 70 -8.23 16.22 -0.77
CA ALA A 70 -6.85 16.16 -0.25
C ALA A 70 -6.43 14.73 0.07
N HIS A 71 -7.33 13.93 0.66
CA HIS A 71 -7.05 12.51 0.92
C HIS A 71 -6.89 11.72 -0.38
N TYR A 72 -7.74 11.93 -1.39
CA TYR A 72 -7.56 11.30 -2.70
C TYR A 72 -6.26 11.72 -3.39
N ALA A 73 -5.84 12.99 -3.25
CA ALA A 73 -4.56 13.46 -3.77
C ALA A 73 -3.37 12.75 -3.10
N MET A 74 -3.42 12.51 -1.78
CA MET A 74 -2.39 11.70 -1.10
C MET A 74 -2.29 10.29 -1.67
N VAL A 75 -3.43 9.65 -1.97
CA VAL A 75 -3.44 8.31 -2.59
C VAL A 75 -2.86 8.33 -3.99
N ILE A 76 -3.18 9.35 -4.80
CA ILE A 76 -2.64 9.50 -6.15
C ILE A 76 -1.12 9.70 -6.11
N LEU A 77 -0.61 10.55 -5.21
CA LEU A 77 0.83 10.79 -5.07
C LEU A 77 1.57 9.53 -4.60
N ALA A 78 1.03 8.82 -3.61
CA ALA A 78 1.59 7.55 -3.16
C ALA A 78 1.61 6.51 -4.30
N SER A 79 0.53 6.42 -5.07
CA SER A 79 0.42 5.48 -6.19
C SER A 79 1.36 5.84 -7.35
N ALA A 80 1.52 7.12 -7.66
CA ALA A 80 2.49 7.59 -8.65
C ALA A 80 3.92 7.23 -8.24
N GLY A 81 4.28 7.43 -6.97
CA GLY A 81 5.56 6.95 -6.43
C GLY A 81 5.72 5.44 -6.54
N GLY A 82 4.67 4.67 -6.22
CA GLY A 82 4.62 3.22 -6.38
C GLY A 82 4.87 2.75 -7.81
N ILE A 83 4.28 3.43 -8.81
CA ILE A 83 4.52 3.15 -10.24
C ILE A 83 5.97 3.40 -10.63
N VAL A 84 6.60 4.48 -10.14
CA VAL A 84 8.01 4.76 -10.45
C VAL A 84 8.90 3.65 -9.91
N VAL A 85 8.66 3.19 -8.68
CA VAL A 85 9.46 2.14 -8.03
C VAL A 85 9.25 0.78 -8.70
N ALA A 86 7.99 0.39 -8.94
CA ALA A 86 7.67 -0.86 -9.60
C ALA A 86 8.08 -0.87 -11.08
N GLY A 87 7.94 0.28 -11.76
CA GLY A 87 8.40 0.50 -13.12
C GLY A 87 9.92 0.38 -13.25
N ARG A 88 10.68 0.90 -12.29
CA ARG A 88 12.14 0.67 -12.24
C ARG A 88 12.45 -0.82 -12.16
N GLN A 89 11.76 -1.59 -11.32
CA GLN A 89 11.97 -3.03 -11.22
C GLN A 89 11.62 -3.77 -12.51
N LEU A 90 10.55 -3.35 -13.20
CA LEU A 90 10.17 -3.89 -14.51
C LEU A 90 11.22 -3.61 -15.59
N LEU A 91 11.83 -2.42 -15.58
CA LEU A 91 12.88 -2.04 -16.53
C LEU A 91 14.20 -2.79 -16.26
N LEU A 92 14.52 -3.05 -14.98
CA LEU A 92 15.73 -3.79 -14.60
C LEU A 92 15.69 -5.26 -15.04
N HIS A 93 14.52 -5.90 -15.00
CA HIS A 93 14.35 -7.31 -15.37
C HIS A 93 13.83 -7.51 -16.81
N GLN A 94 14.10 -6.57 -17.71
CA GLN A 94 13.74 -6.67 -19.13
C GLN A 94 14.85 -7.34 -19.98
N ALA A 95 16.02 -7.63 -19.39
CA ALA A 95 17.16 -8.18 -20.13
C ALA A 95 16.88 -9.62 -20.62
N PRO A 96 17.32 -9.99 -21.84
CA PRO A 96 17.10 -11.32 -22.38
C PRO A 96 17.87 -12.37 -21.57
N GLY A 97 17.15 -13.33 -20.98
CA GLY A 97 17.71 -14.41 -20.16
C GLY A 97 17.51 -14.23 -18.65
N ASP A 98 16.93 -13.11 -18.19
CA ASP A 98 16.61 -12.92 -16.78
C ASP A 98 15.33 -13.66 -16.38
N ALA A 99 15.40 -14.44 -15.30
CA ALA A 99 14.24 -15.13 -14.72
C ALA A 99 13.30 -14.19 -13.95
N GLY A 100 13.65 -12.91 -13.78
CA GLY A 100 12.96 -11.93 -12.96
C GLY A 100 13.17 -12.17 -11.45
N TYR A 101 12.81 -11.18 -10.63
CA TYR A 101 12.90 -11.29 -9.18
C TYR A 101 11.60 -11.79 -8.56
N GLY A 102 11.71 -12.81 -7.71
CA GLY A 102 10.61 -13.41 -6.97
C GLY A 102 9.70 -14.30 -7.81
N SER A 103 8.94 -15.13 -7.11
CA SER A 103 7.94 -16.03 -7.70
C SER A 103 6.84 -15.28 -8.48
N THR A 104 6.27 -15.95 -9.48
CA THR A 104 5.20 -15.39 -10.33
C THR A 104 3.82 -15.76 -9.81
N LEU A 105 2.90 -14.81 -9.85
CA LEU A 105 1.48 -15.01 -9.60
C LEU A 105 0.75 -14.95 -10.94
N LEU A 106 0.11 -16.06 -11.33
CA LEU A 106 -0.59 -16.19 -12.62
C LEU A 106 0.32 -15.89 -13.85
N GLY A 107 1.60 -16.23 -13.76
CA GLY A 107 2.58 -16.01 -14.82
C GLY A 107 3.14 -14.58 -14.91
N LEU A 108 2.77 -13.68 -13.98
CA LEU A 108 3.31 -12.33 -13.87
C LEU A 108 4.04 -12.15 -12.54
N HIS A 109 5.17 -11.44 -12.55
CA HIS A 109 5.87 -11.08 -11.32
C HIS A 109 5.10 -10.03 -10.50
N PHE A 110 5.36 -9.99 -9.19
CA PHE A 110 4.69 -9.08 -8.26
C PHE A 110 4.84 -7.59 -8.61
N TYR A 111 5.98 -7.17 -9.18
CA TYR A 111 6.17 -5.79 -9.59
C TYR A 111 5.26 -5.39 -10.77
N THR A 112 4.90 -6.31 -11.66
CA THR A 112 3.93 -6.05 -12.73
C THR A 112 2.52 -5.87 -12.16
N TRP A 113 2.14 -6.74 -11.23
CA TRP A 113 0.87 -6.60 -10.49
C TRP A 113 0.81 -5.28 -9.70
N ALA A 114 1.93 -4.86 -9.11
CA ALA A 114 2.00 -3.59 -8.39
C ALA A 114 1.74 -2.40 -9.31
N VAL A 115 2.35 -2.35 -10.50
CA VAL A 115 2.08 -1.28 -11.50
C VAL A 115 0.58 -1.23 -11.85
N LEU A 116 -0.03 -2.38 -12.13
CA LEU A 116 -1.45 -2.46 -12.47
C LEU A 116 -2.34 -1.99 -11.31
N ALA A 117 -2.03 -2.41 -10.08
CA ALA A 117 -2.77 -2.02 -8.89
C ALA A 117 -2.65 -0.51 -8.59
N PHE A 118 -1.47 0.08 -8.72
CA PHE A 118 -1.30 1.53 -8.55
C PHE A 118 -2.00 2.33 -9.65
N ALA A 119 -1.95 1.87 -10.91
CA ALA A 119 -2.69 2.49 -11.99
C ALA A 119 -4.21 2.44 -11.74
N ALA A 120 -4.71 1.29 -11.28
CA ALA A 120 -6.11 1.12 -10.89
C ALA A 120 -6.50 2.05 -9.73
N LEU A 121 -5.64 2.23 -8.71
CA LEU A 121 -5.88 3.16 -7.61
C LEU A 121 -5.94 4.62 -8.07
N ILE A 122 -5.10 5.04 -9.01
CA ILE A 122 -5.15 6.39 -9.59
C ILE A 122 -6.47 6.61 -10.33
N LEU A 123 -6.87 5.66 -11.19
CA LEU A 123 -8.14 5.73 -11.91
C LEU A 123 -9.33 5.75 -10.95
N TRP A 124 -9.29 4.91 -9.91
CA TRP A 124 -10.29 4.89 -8.86
C TRP A 124 -10.43 6.24 -8.16
N CYS A 125 -9.33 6.84 -7.73
CA CYS A 125 -9.32 8.17 -7.12
C CYS A 125 -9.85 9.25 -8.08
N ALA A 126 -9.54 9.17 -9.37
CA ALA A 126 -10.07 10.09 -10.37
C ALA A 126 -11.61 9.99 -10.47
N VAL A 127 -12.16 8.76 -10.49
CA VAL A 127 -13.62 8.55 -10.46
C VAL A 127 -14.23 9.09 -9.17
N MET A 128 -13.61 8.82 -8.01
CA MET A 128 -14.10 9.33 -6.73
C MET A 128 -14.08 10.86 -6.66
N LEU A 129 -13.06 11.52 -7.19
CA LEU A 129 -13.00 12.99 -7.26
C LEU A 129 -14.16 13.58 -8.09
N VAL A 130 -14.60 12.88 -9.15
CA VAL A 130 -15.77 13.30 -9.95
C VAL A 130 -17.08 13.07 -9.20
N LEU A 131 -17.20 11.95 -8.48
CA LEU A 131 -18.38 11.61 -7.67
C LEU A 131 -18.53 12.55 -6.48
N ASP A 132 -17.44 12.79 -5.77
CA ASP A 132 -17.34 13.62 -4.58
C ASP A 132 -16.93 15.07 -4.92
N ARG A 133 -17.17 15.54 -6.14
CA ARG A 133 -16.77 16.90 -6.59
C ARG A 133 -17.28 18.05 -5.73
N LYS A 134 -18.34 17.80 -4.94
CA LYS A 134 -18.96 18.76 -4.01
C LYS A 134 -18.57 18.52 -2.56
N ALA A 135 -17.86 17.43 -2.27
CA ALA A 135 -17.38 17.13 -0.94
C ALA A 135 -16.24 18.09 -0.58
N GLY A 136 -16.28 18.59 0.65
CA GLY A 136 -15.26 19.47 1.19
C GLY A 136 -14.59 18.85 2.40
N ASP A 137 -13.43 19.39 2.75
CA ASP A 137 -12.65 18.91 3.88
C ASP A 137 -13.41 19.16 5.18
N THR A 138 -13.50 18.12 6.00
CA THR A 138 -14.17 18.18 7.31
C THR A 138 -13.17 17.77 8.39
N ALA A 139 -12.94 18.66 9.35
CA ALA A 139 -12.03 18.40 10.46
C ALA A 139 -12.66 17.50 11.55
N ALA A 140 -13.99 17.39 11.57
CA ALA A 140 -14.70 16.61 12.58
C ALA A 140 -14.72 15.12 12.21
N PRO A 141 -14.28 14.21 13.10
CA PRO A 141 -14.33 12.78 12.84
C PRO A 141 -15.77 12.28 12.74
N ARG A 142 -16.04 11.47 11.72
CA ARG A 142 -17.33 10.82 11.51
C ARG A 142 -17.44 9.55 12.36
N ARG A 143 -18.67 9.22 12.80
CA ARG A 143 -18.95 7.88 13.34
C ARG A 143 -18.81 6.86 12.22
N VAL A 144 -17.95 5.88 12.46
CA VAL A 144 -17.73 4.73 11.58
C VAL A 144 -18.57 3.57 12.08
N GLY A 145 -19.14 2.80 11.14
CA GLY A 145 -19.82 1.55 11.47
C GLY A 145 -18.83 0.48 11.94
N VAL A 146 -19.32 -0.57 12.60
CA VAL A 146 -18.49 -1.66 13.14
C VAL A 146 -17.63 -2.31 12.06
N ILE A 147 -18.20 -2.55 10.87
CA ILE A 147 -17.47 -3.14 9.74
C ILE A 147 -16.31 -2.22 9.30
N SER A 148 -16.57 -0.93 9.13
CA SER A 148 -15.53 0.03 8.76
C SER A 148 -14.44 0.13 9.82
N ALA A 149 -14.81 0.13 11.10
CA ALA A 149 -13.85 0.11 12.20
C ALA A 149 -13.00 -1.17 12.19
N ALA A 150 -13.59 -2.33 11.92
CA ALA A 150 -12.88 -3.60 11.81
C ALA A 150 -11.88 -3.60 10.64
N VAL A 151 -12.27 -3.11 9.45
CA VAL A 151 -11.36 -3.01 8.30
C VAL A 151 -10.23 -2.01 8.57
N MET A 152 -10.53 -0.86 9.18
CA MET A 152 -9.50 0.11 9.59
C MET A 152 -8.52 -0.51 10.60
N GLY A 153 -9.03 -1.25 11.59
CA GLY A 153 -8.20 -1.96 12.58
C GLY A 153 -7.35 -3.05 11.94
N LEU A 154 -7.90 -3.81 10.99
CA LEU A 154 -7.16 -4.81 10.23
C LEU A 154 -6.04 -4.17 9.40
N PHE A 155 -6.35 -3.10 8.66
CA PHE A 155 -5.34 -2.37 7.88
C PHE A 155 -4.21 -1.85 8.78
N PHE A 156 -4.55 -1.30 9.95
CA PHE A 156 -3.58 -0.84 10.93
C PHE A 156 -2.68 -1.98 11.43
N LEU A 157 -3.26 -3.13 11.78
CA LEU A 157 -2.51 -4.31 12.20
C LEU A 157 -1.57 -4.80 11.10
N VAL A 158 -2.05 -4.93 9.86
CA VAL A 158 -1.25 -5.37 8.71
C VAL A 158 -0.11 -4.39 8.44
N THR A 159 -0.35 -3.09 8.59
CA THR A 159 0.67 -2.05 8.46
C THR A 159 1.77 -2.22 9.52
N LEU A 160 1.41 -2.45 10.78
CA LEU A 160 2.36 -2.68 11.86
C LEU A 160 3.19 -3.95 11.63
N VAL A 161 2.57 -5.03 11.15
CA VAL A 161 3.27 -6.28 10.83
C VAL A 161 4.27 -6.07 9.68
N ASN A 162 3.87 -5.38 8.61
CA ASN A 162 4.76 -5.08 7.49
C ASN A 162 5.91 -4.15 7.89
N ALA A 163 5.62 -3.12 8.70
CA ALA A 163 6.66 -2.24 9.25
C ALA A 163 7.63 -3.02 10.16
N GLY A 164 7.11 -3.86 11.05
CA GLY A 164 7.91 -4.71 11.94
C GLY A 164 8.80 -5.67 11.15
N SER A 165 8.24 -6.36 10.16
CA SER A 165 9.02 -7.22 9.25
C SER A 165 10.14 -6.46 8.54
N THR A 166 9.84 -5.24 8.07
CA THR A 166 10.83 -4.39 7.39
C THR A 166 11.96 -3.98 8.34
N THR A 167 11.64 -3.60 9.58
CA THR A 167 12.66 -3.28 10.60
C THR A 167 13.50 -4.49 11.01
N LEU A 168 12.93 -5.69 11.03
CA LEU A 168 13.68 -6.92 11.32
C LEU A 168 14.62 -7.32 10.18
N GLU A 169 14.27 -6.97 8.95
CA GLU A 169 15.03 -7.28 7.74
C GLU A 169 16.17 -6.29 7.49
N CYS A 170 15.90 -4.98 7.62
CA CYS A 170 16.86 -3.93 7.32
C CYS A 170 17.61 -3.38 8.54
N GLY A 171 17.17 -3.75 9.76
CA GLY A 171 17.64 -3.12 10.99
C GLY A 171 17.40 -1.60 11.02
N PHE A 172 18.34 -0.87 11.60
CA PHE A 172 18.37 0.61 11.57
C PHE A 172 19.21 1.17 10.39
N GLY A 173 19.67 0.32 9.48
CA GLY A 173 20.54 0.68 8.35
C GLY A 173 19.84 0.57 6.99
N PRO A 174 20.58 0.81 5.88
CA PRO A 174 20.08 0.51 4.54
C PRO A 174 19.93 -1.01 4.36
N CYS A 175 18.81 -1.43 3.78
CA CYS A 175 18.56 -2.84 3.46
C CYS A 175 19.60 -3.33 2.43
N PRO A 176 20.15 -4.55 2.59
CA PRO A 176 21.01 -5.16 1.56
C PRO A 176 20.22 -5.43 0.27
N ASP A 177 20.88 -5.37 -0.88
CA ASP A 177 20.22 -5.46 -2.20
C ASP A 177 19.57 -6.84 -2.48
N ASN A 178 20.10 -7.92 -1.88
CA ASN A 178 19.56 -9.28 -1.94
C ASN A 178 19.60 -9.94 -0.56
N PRO A 179 18.59 -9.72 0.31
CA PRO A 179 18.56 -10.34 1.62
C PRO A 179 18.26 -11.84 1.51
N THR A 180 19.04 -12.67 2.21
CA THR A 180 18.77 -14.12 2.38
C THR A 180 18.42 -14.47 3.83
N GLU A 181 18.60 -13.52 4.77
CA GLU A 181 18.39 -13.70 6.21
C GLU A 181 17.87 -12.41 6.86
N TYR A 182 17.10 -12.52 7.95
CA TYR A 182 16.66 -11.37 8.76
C TYR A 182 17.76 -10.96 9.74
N GLN A 183 18.33 -9.77 9.57
CA GLN A 183 19.52 -9.32 10.33
C GLN A 183 19.36 -9.38 11.85
N TRP A 184 18.13 -9.23 12.39
CA TRP A 184 17.88 -9.25 13.84
C TRP A 184 17.45 -10.62 14.40
N LEU A 185 17.25 -11.62 13.55
CA LEU A 185 16.93 -13.00 13.97
C LEU A 185 18.16 -13.94 13.90
N VAL A 186 19.28 -13.48 13.33
CA VAL A 186 20.55 -14.19 13.35
C VAL A 186 21.30 -13.84 14.64
N PRO A 187 21.75 -14.82 15.45
CA PRO A 187 22.67 -14.56 16.54
C PRO A 187 23.93 -13.92 15.94
N VAL A 188 24.38 -12.78 16.46
CA VAL A 188 25.61 -12.10 16.03
C VAL A 188 26.77 -13.11 16.02
N ALA A 189 27.04 -13.72 14.86
CA ALA A 189 28.22 -14.54 14.67
C ALA A 189 29.40 -13.57 14.55
N ALA A 190 30.27 -13.63 15.55
CA ALA A 190 31.45 -12.80 15.69
C ALA A 190 32.32 -12.82 14.41
N PRO A 191 32.99 -11.71 14.07
CA PRO A 191 33.94 -11.69 12.97
C PRO A 191 35.14 -12.60 13.29
N GLY A 192 35.44 -13.53 12.40
CA GLY A 192 36.71 -14.28 12.35
C GLY A 192 37.69 -13.62 11.40
#